data_AF-A0A4Q4MC32-F1
#
_entry.id   AF-A0A4Q4MC32-F1
#
_cell.length_a   1.000
_cell.length_b   1.000
_cell.length_c   1.000
_cell.angle_alpha   90.00
_cell.angle_beta   90.00
_cell.angle_gamma   90.00
#
_symmetry.space_group_name_H-M   'P 1'
#
loop_
_entity.id
_entity.type
_entity.pdbx_description
1 polymer ?
#
loop_
_entity_poly.entity_id
_entity_poly.type
_entity_poly.pdbx_seq_one_letter_code
_entity_poly.pdbx_strand_id
1 'polypeptide(L)'
;MAMTMSALAIGMIILIACNIKHIVNRTNVGSTSVGGEPDSCKRVTHTNTACLLFINVCATMVLGMSNTYQQIVTSLRISDLKYALSKFGDSRVGTNSPLNIRHKEKGRKRAWAAWFLLIFTSMPVHFLANSLIGPSYTQVLPEVVEFNPVDLPGLNVTSLSDLSDGYYLNGSGKPHYPIHFVDLYTDDGIFDEYQENFDMSWRKMTVHYTTENCTKHQGTVELEGINALETKEIVLSRYSYPSAYKVGDCSMGEDVICTLHEQTASKCRLNVRMSAAFVLMGCLVIKAVYMCAVNLLARGKVKQHCLTFGDVIVASAADPALKLQGSVTSFHTVS
;
A
#
# COMPACT_ATOMS: atom_id res chain seq x y z
N MET A 1 20.73 -9.01 -13.08
CA MET A 1 19.57 -9.79 -12.58
C MET A 1 19.61 -9.99 -11.07
N ALA A 2 20.55 -10.77 -10.50
CA ALA A 2 20.61 -10.91 -9.04
C ALA A 2 20.90 -9.59 -8.31
N MET A 3 21.89 -8.81 -8.76
CA MET A 3 22.19 -7.50 -8.15
C MET A 3 21.00 -6.53 -8.18
N THR A 4 20.25 -6.48 -9.28
CA THR A 4 19.07 -5.61 -9.41
C THR A 4 17.95 -6.05 -8.47
N MET A 5 17.71 -7.37 -8.32
CA MET A 5 16.75 -7.87 -7.33
C MET A 5 17.17 -7.58 -5.89
N SER A 6 18.46 -7.74 -5.57
CA SER A 6 19.00 -7.40 -4.26
C SER A 6 18.85 -5.91 -3.96
N ALA A 7 19.11 -5.03 -4.94
CA ALA A 7 18.92 -3.59 -4.78
C ALA A 7 17.46 -3.23 -4.48
N LEU A 8 16.50 -3.82 -5.21
CA LEU A 8 15.07 -3.61 -4.97
C LEU A 8 14.63 -4.13 -3.59
N ALA A 9 15.14 -5.29 -3.16
CA ALA A 9 14.87 -5.82 -1.83
C ALA A 9 15.41 -4.91 -0.73
N ILE A 10 16.65 -4.42 -0.88
CA ILE A 10 17.26 -3.45 0.05
C ILE A 10 16.46 -2.15 0.09
N GLY A 11 16.03 -1.63 -1.07
CA GLY A 11 15.18 -0.43 -1.14
C GLY A 11 13.88 -0.58 -0.35
N MET A 12 13.22 -1.73 -0.44
CA MET A 12 12.02 -2.02 0.36
C MET A 12 12.31 -2.14 1.86
N ILE A 13 13.44 -2.72 2.25
CA ILE A 13 13.86 -2.80 3.65
C ILE A 13 14.10 -1.39 4.21
N ILE A 14 14.80 -0.53 3.45
CA ILE A 14 15.04 0.87 3.84
C ILE A 14 13.71 1.61 4.01
N LEU A 15 12.80 1.47 3.04
CA LEU A 15 11.48 2.09 3.11
C LEU A 15 10.72 1.70 4.39
N ILE A 16 10.72 0.40 4.72
CA ILE A 16 10.08 -0.09 5.94
C ILE A 16 10.78 0.45 7.20
N ALA A 17 12.12 0.42 7.23
CA ALA A 17 12.90 0.89 8.36
C ALA A 17 12.68 2.39 8.63
N CYS A 18 12.57 3.22 7.59
CA CYS A 18 12.27 4.64 7.73
C CYS A 18 10.86 4.88 8.29
N ASN A 19 9.88 4.02 7.96
CA ASN A 19 8.49 4.21 8.35
C ASN A 19 8.10 3.45 9.63
N ILE A 20 8.96 2.58 10.18
CA ILE A 20 8.62 1.72 11.31
C ILE A 20 8.26 2.50 12.58
N LYS A 21 8.95 3.62 12.85
CA LYS A 21 8.67 4.46 14.01
C LYS A 21 7.26 5.07 13.93
N HIS A 22 6.85 5.50 12.74
CA HIS A 22 5.52 6.06 12.51
C HIS A 22 4.41 5.00 12.65
N ILE A 23 4.71 3.74 12.36
CA ILE A 23 3.78 2.61 12.57
C ILE A 23 3.58 2.33 14.05
N VAL A 24 4.68 2.24 14.80
CA VAL A 24 4.65 1.88 16.22
C VAL A 24 3.98 2.96 17.06
N ASN A 25 4.21 4.23 16.70
CA ASN A 25 3.68 5.38 17.45
C ASN A 25 2.34 5.89 16.92
N ARG A 26 1.64 5.15 16.05
CA ARG A 26 0.38 5.62 15.47
C ARG A 26 -0.75 5.58 16.50
N THR A 27 -1.59 6.61 16.48
CA THR A 27 -2.81 6.67 17.30
C THR A 27 -3.92 5.77 16.76
N ASN A 28 -4.02 5.63 15.43
CA ASN A 28 -5.01 4.74 14.80
C ASN A 28 -4.46 3.32 14.61
N VAL A 29 -4.67 2.46 15.60
CA VAL A 29 -4.18 1.07 15.60
C VAL A 29 -4.85 0.22 14.49
N GLY A 30 -6.07 0.56 14.08
CA GLY A 30 -6.86 -0.16 13.06
C GLY A 30 -6.42 0.06 11.61
N SER A 31 -5.65 1.12 11.33
CA SER A 31 -5.12 1.38 9.98
C SER A 31 -3.77 0.71 9.75
N THR A 32 -3.55 0.15 8.56
CA THR A 32 -2.24 -0.38 8.13
C THR A 32 -1.41 0.63 7.33
N SER A 33 -1.88 1.87 7.20
CA SER A 33 -1.23 2.90 6.37
C SER A 33 -0.48 3.92 7.23
N VAL A 34 0.69 4.34 6.75
CA VAL A 34 1.45 5.45 7.30
C VAL A 34 1.34 6.63 6.35
N GLY A 35 0.89 7.77 6.86
CA GLY A 35 0.82 9.00 6.09
C GLY A 35 2.09 9.82 6.20
N GLY A 36 2.54 10.36 5.07
CA GLY A 36 3.58 11.39 5.03
C GLY A 36 3.06 12.76 5.45
N GLU A 37 3.92 13.78 5.31
CA GLU A 37 3.57 15.16 5.63
C GLU A 37 2.46 15.70 4.69
N PRO A 38 1.49 16.48 5.21
CA PRO A 38 0.49 17.13 4.39
C PRO A 38 1.09 18.18 3.46
N ASP A 39 0.64 18.20 2.21
CA ASP A 39 1.09 19.11 1.16
C ASP A 39 -0.05 19.38 0.17
N SER A 40 0.17 20.26 -0.81
CA SER A 40 -0.81 20.57 -1.85
C SER A 40 -1.21 19.29 -2.62
N CYS A 41 -2.52 19.09 -2.80
CA CYS A 41 -3.05 17.92 -3.49
C CYS A 41 -2.49 17.76 -4.92
N LYS A 42 -2.19 18.86 -5.61
CA LYS A 42 -1.54 18.83 -6.92
C LYS A 42 -0.14 18.21 -6.84
N ARG A 43 0.70 18.65 -5.90
CA ARG A 43 2.07 18.12 -5.74
C ARG A 43 2.06 16.65 -5.29
N VAL A 44 1.19 16.29 -4.35
CA VAL A 44 1.03 14.91 -3.89
C VAL A 44 0.56 14.01 -5.02
N THR A 45 -0.41 14.44 -5.83
CA THR A 45 -0.91 13.67 -6.98
C THR A 45 0.19 13.44 -8.02
N HIS A 46 0.94 14.49 -8.40
CA HIS A 46 2.07 14.33 -9.32
C HIS A 46 3.15 13.39 -8.77
N THR A 47 3.47 13.51 -7.48
CA THR A 47 4.45 12.63 -6.82
C THR A 47 3.95 11.18 -6.80
N ASN A 48 2.68 10.96 -6.46
CA ASN A 48 2.05 9.65 -6.48
C ASN A 48 2.11 9.02 -7.88
N THR A 49 1.75 9.75 -8.93
CA THR A 49 1.83 9.27 -10.31
C THR A 49 3.27 8.90 -10.70
N ALA A 50 4.25 9.73 -10.36
CA ALA A 50 5.66 9.44 -10.62
C ALA A 50 6.13 8.19 -9.87
N CYS A 51 5.77 8.04 -8.60
CA CYS A 51 6.08 6.85 -7.80
C CYS A 51 5.43 5.59 -8.38
N LEU A 52 4.15 5.64 -8.76
CA LEU A 52 3.44 4.51 -9.36
C LEU A 52 4.06 4.10 -10.71
N LEU A 53 4.48 5.06 -11.54
CA LEU A 53 5.20 4.77 -12.78
C LEU A 53 6.52 4.04 -12.49
N PHE A 54 7.33 4.56 -11.55
CA PHE A 54 8.59 3.94 -11.16
C PHE A 54 8.39 2.52 -10.61
N ILE A 55 7.38 2.33 -9.75
CA ILE A 55 7.01 1.03 -9.19
C ILE A 55 6.61 0.05 -10.30
N ASN A 56 5.83 0.48 -11.29
CA ASN A 56 5.43 -0.37 -12.42
C ASN A 56 6.61 -0.78 -13.31
N VAL A 57 7.58 0.12 -13.52
CA VAL A 57 8.84 -0.22 -14.20
C VAL A 57 9.60 -1.29 -13.40
N CYS A 58 9.75 -1.10 -12.08
CA CYS A 58 10.40 -2.08 -11.21
C CYS A 58 9.67 -3.43 -11.22
N ALA A 59 8.34 -3.44 -11.13
CA ALA A 59 7.52 -4.66 -11.17
C ALA A 59 7.70 -5.41 -12.49
N THR A 60 7.70 -4.69 -13.63
CA THR A 60 7.97 -5.28 -14.96
C THR A 60 9.36 -5.90 -15.04
N MET A 61 10.38 -5.24 -14.49
CA MET A 61 11.73 -5.80 -14.42
C MET A 61 11.78 -7.08 -13.57
N VAL A 62 11.10 -7.11 -12.42
CA VAL A 62 11.00 -8.30 -11.55
C VAL A 62 10.31 -9.45 -12.28
N LEU A 63 9.29 -9.17 -13.09
CA LEU A 63 8.61 -10.15 -13.93
C LEU A 63 9.53 -10.71 -15.00
N GLY A 64 10.21 -9.84 -15.76
CA GLY A 64 11.16 -10.24 -16.79
C GLY A 64 12.24 -11.17 -16.24
N MET A 65 12.83 -10.80 -15.10
CA MET A 65 13.82 -11.63 -14.42
C MET A 65 13.20 -12.96 -13.94
N SER A 66 12.00 -12.94 -13.38
CA SER A 66 11.32 -14.16 -12.93
C SER A 66 11.03 -15.11 -14.10
N ASN A 67 10.62 -14.59 -15.25
CA ASN A 67 10.40 -15.37 -16.47
C ASN A 67 11.69 -16.02 -16.97
N THR A 68 12.82 -15.30 -16.96
CA THR A 68 14.13 -15.88 -17.31
C THR A 68 14.50 -17.04 -16.39
N TYR A 69 14.31 -16.89 -15.07
CA TYR A 69 14.59 -17.97 -14.13
C TYR A 69 13.62 -19.15 -14.28
N GLN A 70 12.35 -18.90 -14.57
CA GLN A 70 11.40 -19.97 -14.87
C GLN A 70 11.81 -20.76 -16.11
N GLN A 71 12.25 -20.09 -17.19
CA GLN A 71 12.80 -20.75 -18.37
C GLN A 71 14.02 -21.62 -18.03
N ILE A 72 14.93 -21.14 -17.17
CA ILE A 72 16.07 -21.95 -16.71
C ILE A 72 15.58 -23.17 -15.91
N VAL A 73 14.58 -22.99 -15.06
CA VAL A 73 14.01 -24.09 -14.25
C VAL A 73 13.30 -25.13 -15.11
N THR A 74 12.58 -24.73 -16.16
CA THR A 74 11.86 -25.63 -17.09
C THR A 74 12.80 -26.26 -18.11
N SER A 75 13.91 -25.61 -18.47
CA SER A 75 14.87 -26.09 -19.47
C SER A 75 15.46 -27.47 -19.15
N LEU A 76 15.58 -28.35 -20.15
CA LEU A 76 16.25 -29.63 -19.97
C LEU A 76 17.76 -29.45 -19.72
N ARG A 77 18.35 -30.39 -18.98
CA ARG A 77 19.81 -30.49 -18.93
C ARG A 77 20.30 -31.40 -20.04
N ILE A 78 21.56 -31.23 -20.43
CA ILE A 78 22.23 -32.10 -21.42
C ILE A 78 22.08 -33.59 -21.03
N SER A 79 22.25 -33.92 -19.75
CA SER A 79 22.08 -35.29 -19.25
C SER A 79 20.65 -35.83 -19.36
N ASP A 80 19.64 -34.95 -19.30
CA ASP A 80 18.23 -35.34 -19.41
C ASP A 80 17.78 -35.50 -20.87
N LEU A 81 18.60 -35.06 -21.85
CA LEU A 81 18.23 -35.01 -23.26
C LEU A 81 17.99 -36.42 -23.84
N LYS A 82 18.87 -37.38 -23.53
CA LYS A 82 18.72 -38.78 -23.96
C LYS A 82 17.42 -39.39 -23.44
N TYR A 83 17.12 -39.18 -22.15
CA TYR A 83 15.89 -39.66 -21.53
C TYR A 83 14.65 -39.02 -22.17
N ALA A 84 14.69 -37.71 -22.40
CA ALA A 84 13.57 -36.97 -23.00
C ALA A 84 13.27 -37.47 -24.41
N LEU A 85 14.31 -37.60 -25.25
CA LEU A 85 14.19 -38.11 -26.62
C LEU A 85 13.73 -39.58 -26.64
N SER A 86 14.28 -40.44 -25.78
CA SER A 86 13.92 -41.86 -25.77
C SER A 86 12.50 -42.12 -25.27
N LYS A 87 12.00 -41.31 -24.32
CA LYS A 87 10.69 -41.55 -23.68
C LYS A 87 9.55 -40.78 -24.32
N PHE A 88 9.81 -39.55 -24.79
CA PHE A 88 8.77 -38.64 -25.28
C PHE A 88 8.89 -38.34 -26.78
N GLY A 89 10.00 -38.72 -27.42
CA GLY A 89 10.26 -38.45 -28.84
C GLY A 89 10.56 -36.98 -29.16
N ASP A 90 10.56 -36.10 -28.16
CA ASP A 90 10.78 -34.66 -28.30
C ASP A 90 11.50 -34.12 -27.05
N SER A 91 12.32 -33.09 -27.26
CA SER A 91 13.09 -32.41 -26.22
C SER A 91 12.44 -31.10 -25.73
N ARG A 92 11.46 -30.54 -26.45
CA ARG A 92 10.69 -29.32 -26.07
C ARG A 92 11.54 -28.24 -25.39
N VAL A 93 12.56 -27.77 -26.09
CA VAL A 93 13.54 -26.82 -25.55
C VAL A 93 13.10 -25.37 -25.78
N GLY A 94 13.48 -24.47 -24.88
CA GLY A 94 13.25 -23.03 -25.03
C GLY A 94 11.85 -22.52 -24.70
N THR A 95 10.95 -23.35 -24.15
CA THR A 95 9.61 -22.90 -23.74
C THR A 95 9.49 -22.79 -22.21
N ASN A 96 8.86 -21.70 -21.74
CA ASN A 96 8.53 -21.48 -20.32
C ASN A 96 7.28 -22.28 -19.90
N SER A 97 7.19 -23.55 -20.31
CA SER A 97 6.05 -24.40 -19.97
C SER A 97 6.34 -25.21 -18.71
N PRO A 98 5.50 -25.15 -17.65
CA PRO A 98 5.68 -25.98 -16.46
C PRO A 98 5.58 -27.48 -16.79
N LEU A 99 4.91 -27.85 -17.89
CA LEU A 99 4.81 -29.24 -18.33
C LEU A 99 6.18 -29.82 -18.75
N ASN A 100 7.12 -28.98 -19.17
CA ASN A 100 8.47 -29.42 -19.53
C ASN A 100 9.24 -29.95 -18.32
N ILE A 101 8.88 -29.56 -17.10
CA ILE A 101 9.48 -30.10 -15.88
C ILE A 101 9.26 -31.62 -15.78
N ARG A 102 8.19 -32.17 -16.38
CA ARG A 102 7.93 -33.61 -16.42
C ARG A 102 8.95 -34.39 -17.26
N HIS A 103 9.62 -33.72 -18.20
CA HIS A 103 10.62 -34.33 -19.09
C HIS A 103 12.00 -34.48 -18.44
N LYS A 104 12.20 -33.90 -17.23
CA LYS A 104 13.43 -34.06 -16.45
C LYS A 104 13.47 -35.42 -15.77
N GLU A 105 14.58 -36.12 -15.92
CA GLU A 105 14.84 -37.38 -15.21
C GLU A 105 15.20 -37.09 -13.75
N LYS A 106 16.15 -36.17 -13.53
CA LYS A 106 16.64 -35.81 -12.19
C LYS A 106 16.21 -34.42 -11.76
N GLY A 107 16.00 -34.24 -10.46
CA GLY A 107 15.72 -32.92 -9.87
C GLY A 107 14.32 -32.35 -10.12
N ARG A 108 13.38 -33.14 -10.62
CA ARG A 108 11.99 -32.73 -10.92
C ARG A 108 11.29 -32.01 -9.77
N LYS A 109 11.35 -32.55 -8.55
CA LYS A 109 10.74 -31.94 -7.35
C LYS A 109 11.32 -30.55 -7.05
N ARG A 110 12.65 -30.41 -7.16
CA ARG A 110 13.34 -29.13 -6.96
C ARG A 110 12.96 -28.11 -8.04
N ALA A 111 12.82 -28.55 -9.29
CA ALA A 111 12.38 -27.69 -10.39
C ALA A 111 10.93 -27.21 -10.17
N TRP A 112 10.01 -28.09 -9.77
CA TRP A 112 8.65 -27.69 -9.41
C TRP A 112 8.61 -26.71 -8.24
N ALA A 113 9.35 -26.97 -7.16
CA ALA A 113 9.42 -26.08 -6.01
C ALA A 113 9.95 -24.69 -6.40
N ALA A 114 11.02 -24.62 -7.20
CA ALA A 114 11.56 -23.37 -7.71
C ALA A 114 10.58 -22.62 -8.60
N TRP A 115 9.86 -23.34 -9.48
CA TRP A 115 8.86 -22.74 -10.36
C TRP A 115 7.69 -22.14 -9.56
N PHE A 116 7.14 -22.88 -8.60
CA PHE A 116 6.10 -22.37 -7.71
C PHE A 116 6.58 -21.18 -6.88
N LEU A 117 7.78 -21.25 -6.30
CA LEU A 117 8.38 -20.15 -5.56
C LEU A 117 8.45 -18.88 -6.42
N LEU A 118 8.86 -18.99 -7.68
CA LEU A 118 8.93 -17.85 -8.59
C LEU A 118 7.55 -17.26 -8.91
N ILE A 119 6.52 -18.09 -9.11
CA ILE A 119 5.14 -17.64 -9.35
C ILE A 119 4.55 -16.97 -8.11
N PHE A 120 4.59 -17.63 -6.95
CA PHE A 120 4.00 -17.13 -5.71
C PHE A 120 4.67 -15.86 -5.20
N THR A 121 5.93 -15.62 -5.55
CA THR A 121 6.61 -14.37 -5.21
C THR A 121 6.43 -13.29 -6.28
N SER A 122 6.10 -13.64 -7.53
CA SER A 122 5.83 -12.65 -8.60
C SER A 122 4.41 -12.10 -8.54
N MET A 123 3.42 -12.96 -8.29
CA MET A 123 2.01 -12.58 -8.34
C MET A 123 1.67 -11.45 -7.34
N PRO A 124 2.06 -11.52 -6.04
CA PRO A 124 1.83 -10.43 -5.11
C PRO A 124 2.55 -9.14 -5.50
N VAL A 125 3.74 -9.23 -6.13
CA VAL A 125 4.47 -8.05 -6.59
C VAL A 125 3.66 -7.27 -7.61
N HIS A 126 2.94 -7.92 -8.52
CA HIS A 126 2.10 -7.21 -9.49
C HIS A 126 0.82 -6.65 -8.89
N PHE A 127 0.12 -7.42 -8.05
CA PHE A 127 -1.15 -6.98 -7.50
C PHE A 127 -1.00 -5.91 -6.42
N LEU A 128 0.05 -6.00 -5.60
CA LEU A 128 0.22 -5.12 -4.44
C LEU A 128 1.09 -3.89 -4.75
N ALA A 129 1.92 -3.92 -5.80
CA ALA A 129 2.76 -2.78 -6.17
C ALA A 129 1.96 -1.49 -6.37
N ASN A 130 0.87 -1.55 -7.15
CA ASN A 130 0.00 -0.38 -7.40
C ASN A 130 -0.82 0.04 -6.18
N SER A 131 -0.97 -0.84 -5.19
CA SER A 131 -1.69 -0.55 -3.95
C SER A 131 -0.76 -0.10 -2.81
N LEU A 132 0.56 -0.06 -3.04
CA LEU A 132 1.54 0.26 -1.99
C LEU A 132 1.43 1.71 -1.55
N ILE A 133 1.20 2.62 -2.50
CA ILE A 133 1.18 4.06 -2.28
C ILE A 133 -0.12 4.63 -2.84
N GLY A 134 -0.72 5.58 -2.12
CA GLY A 134 -1.86 6.33 -2.62
C GLY A 134 -2.02 7.67 -1.91
N PRO A 135 -2.60 8.68 -2.58
CA PRO A 135 -2.95 9.92 -1.93
C PRO A 135 -4.14 9.70 -0.99
N SER A 136 -4.21 10.48 0.08
CA SER A 136 -5.46 10.72 0.79
C SER A 136 -5.61 12.19 1.09
N TYR A 137 -6.86 12.64 1.15
CA TYR A 137 -7.17 13.92 1.76
C TYR A 137 -6.81 13.89 3.25
N THR A 138 -6.34 15.02 3.73
CA THR A 138 -6.16 15.29 5.15
C THR A 138 -6.99 16.50 5.48
N GLN A 139 -7.94 16.33 6.37
CA GLN A 139 -8.45 17.46 7.10
C GLN A 139 -7.31 18.00 7.97
N VAL A 140 -7.19 19.32 8.03
CA VAL A 140 -6.27 20.02 8.91
C VAL A 140 -7.13 20.83 9.84
N LEU A 141 -6.78 20.82 11.12
CA LEU A 141 -7.50 21.60 12.12
C LEU A 141 -7.32 23.10 11.83
N PRO A 142 -8.35 23.93 12.09
CA PRO A 142 -8.25 25.38 11.91
C PRO A 142 -7.06 25.97 12.69
N GLU A 143 -6.33 26.89 12.07
CA GLU A 143 -5.14 27.54 12.66
C GLU A 143 -5.53 28.66 13.61
N VAL A 144 -6.66 29.33 13.31
CA VAL A 144 -7.16 30.48 14.06
C VAL A 144 -8.45 30.10 14.76
N VAL A 145 -8.47 30.25 16.08
CA VAL A 145 -9.68 30.11 16.89
C VAL A 145 -10.00 31.46 17.50
N GLU A 146 -11.18 31.98 17.18
CA GLU A 146 -11.70 33.23 17.74
C GLU A 146 -12.91 32.95 18.62
N PHE A 147 -12.98 33.66 19.74
CA PHE A 147 -14.09 33.56 20.68
C PHE A 147 -14.97 34.78 20.53
N ASN A 148 -16.23 34.56 20.21
CA ASN A 148 -17.22 35.60 20.02
C ASN A 148 -18.32 35.47 21.10
N PRO A 149 -18.30 36.31 22.15
CA PRO A 149 -19.38 36.30 23.13
C PRO A 149 -20.66 36.78 22.44
N VAL A 150 -21.71 35.97 22.54
CA VAL A 150 -23.04 36.30 22.03
C VAL A 150 -24.04 36.12 23.15
N ASP A 151 -24.81 37.16 23.42
CA ASP A 151 -26.06 36.98 24.13
C ASP A 151 -26.95 36.23 23.13
N LEU A 152 -27.29 34.97 23.45
CA LEU A 152 -28.09 34.09 22.60
C LEU A 152 -29.58 34.13 23.03
N PRO A 153 -30.34 35.24 22.92
CA PRO A 153 -31.77 35.20 23.15
C PRO A 153 -32.42 34.62 21.89
N GLY A 154 -32.49 33.29 21.81
CA GLY A 154 -33.19 32.58 20.75
C GLY A 154 -32.67 32.91 19.35
N LEU A 155 -31.49 32.39 19.02
CA LEU A 155 -31.03 32.37 17.63
C LEU A 155 -32.08 31.57 16.84
N ASN A 156 -32.95 32.30 16.13
CA ASN A 156 -33.97 31.76 15.24
C ASN A 156 -33.23 31.29 13.98
N VAL A 157 -32.42 30.23 14.13
CA VAL A 157 -31.61 29.65 13.06
C VAL A 157 -32.56 28.94 12.12
N THR A 158 -33.04 29.67 11.13
CA THR A 158 -33.97 29.14 10.12
C THR A 158 -33.25 28.31 9.05
N SER A 159 -31.91 28.22 9.08
CA SER A 159 -31.12 27.19 8.38
C SER A 159 -29.94 26.73 9.25
N LEU A 160 -30.23 25.88 10.23
CA LEU A 160 -29.22 25.19 11.05
C LEU A 160 -28.34 24.24 10.20
N SER A 161 -28.78 23.93 8.97
CA SER A 161 -28.05 23.17 7.96
C SER A 161 -26.71 23.79 7.54
N ASP A 162 -26.49 25.09 7.78
CA ASP A 162 -25.23 25.76 7.44
C ASP A 162 -24.21 25.83 8.62
N LEU A 163 -24.60 25.38 9.82
CA LEU A 163 -23.84 25.59 11.07
C LEU A 163 -23.33 24.32 11.76
N SER A 164 -23.80 23.14 11.36
CA SER A 164 -23.43 21.87 11.99
C SER A 164 -22.28 21.20 11.24
N ASP A 165 -21.06 21.66 11.49
CA ASP A 165 -19.86 21.06 10.91
C ASP A 165 -18.90 20.61 12.01
N GLY A 166 -18.79 19.28 12.17
CA GLY A 166 -18.19 18.58 13.30
C GLY A 166 -16.68 18.75 13.47
N TYR A 167 -16.26 19.90 14.02
CA TYR A 167 -15.03 20.01 14.79
C TYR A 167 -15.35 20.41 16.22
N TYR A 168 -14.92 19.59 17.17
CA TYR A 168 -15.08 19.89 18.59
C TYR A 168 -13.93 20.77 19.05
N LEU A 169 -14.28 21.90 19.65
CA LEU A 169 -13.34 22.75 20.34
C LEU A 169 -13.21 22.30 21.77
N ASN A 170 -11.99 22.01 22.18
CA ASN A 170 -11.70 22.00 23.60
C ASN A 170 -11.76 23.44 24.14
N GLY A 171 -12.21 23.59 25.39
CA GLY A 171 -12.13 24.83 26.16
C GLY A 171 -10.70 25.34 26.41
N SER A 172 -9.65 24.78 25.81
CA SER A 172 -8.30 25.39 25.69
C SER A 172 -8.18 26.38 24.53
N GLY A 173 -9.16 26.42 23.61
CA GLY A 173 -9.06 27.18 22.37
C GLY A 173 -8.14 26.57 21.33
N LYS A 174 -7.68 25.33 21.52
CA LYS A 174 -7.01 24.56 20.47
C LYS A 174 -8.00 23.55 19.87
N PRO A 175 -8.19 23.54 18.54
CA PRO A 175 -8.99 22.51 17.90
C PRO A 175 -8.30 21.15 18.05
N HIS A 176 -9.08 20.08 18.18
CA HIS A 176 -8.58 18.70 18.15
C HIS A 176 -9.61 17.79 17.45
N TYR A 177 -9.17 16.60 17.02
CA TYR A 177 -10.08 15.59 16.50
C TYR A 177 -10.71 14.81 17.64
N PRO A 178 -12.02 14.47 17.56
CA PRO A 178 -12.65 13.65 18.58
C PRO A 178 -11.96 12.28 18.70
N ILE A 179 -11.74 11.82 19.93
CA ILE A 179 -11.11 10.52 20.23
C ILE A 179 -12.14 9.39 20.05
N HIS A 180 -13.38 9.65 20.46
CA HIS A 180 -14.51 8.76 20.22
C HIS A 180 -15.39 9.37 19.13
N PHE A 181 -15.64 8.60 18.08
CA PHE A 181 -16.72 8.89 17.16
C PHE A 181 -18.02 8.73 17.95
N VAL A 182 -18.52 9.82 18.51
CA VAL A 182 -19.94 9.93 18.78
C VAL A 182 -20.60 9.84 17.42
N ASP A 183 -21.59 8.97 17.24
CA ASP A 183 -22.39 8.88 16.02
C ASP A 183 -22.83 10.31 15.67
N LEU A 184 -22.11 10.95 14.76
CA LEU A 184 -22.52 12.20 14.15
C LEU A 184 -23.81 11.81 13.46
N TYR A 185 -24.93 12.21 14.05
CA TYR A 185 -26.24 12.00 13.47
C TYR A 185 -26.19 12.54 12.05
N THR A 186 -26.79 11.79 11.11
CA THR A 186 -27.02 12.22 9.74
C THR A 186 -27.84 13.50 9.77
N ASP A 187 -27.16 14.63 9.79
CA ASP A 187 -27.73 15.94 9.61
C ASP A 187 -27.06 16.52 8.37
N ASP A 188 -27.80 17.31 7.59
CA ASP A 188 -27.43 17.78 6.24
C ASP A 188 -26.21 18.75 6.21
N GLY A 189 -25.34 18.70 7.22
CA GLY A 189 -24.10 19.47 7.30
C GLY A 189 -23.03 19.00 6.30
N ILE A 190 -22.01 19.84 6.10
CA ILE A 190 -20.96 19.63 5.09
C ILE A 190 -20.07 18.44 5.46
N PHE A 191 -20.12 17.94 6.70
CA PHE A 191 -19.43 16.73 7.18
C PHE A 191 -20.35 15.52 7.43
N ASP A 192 -21.52 15.46 6.80
CA ASP A 192 -22.36 14.26 6.86
C ASP A 192 -21.69 13.04 6.17
N GLU A 193 -22.24 11.84 6.37
CA GLU A 193 -21.90 10.61 5.67
C GLU A 193 -21.90 10.79 4.13
N TYR A 194 -22.69 11.75 3.62
CA TYR A 194 -22.77 12.12 2.21
C TYR A 194 -21.81 13.22 1.78
N GLN A 195 -20.76 13.54 2.55
CA GLN A 195 -19.78 14.56 2.18
C GLN A 195 -19.12 14.24 0.82
N GLU A 196 -19.51 14.96 -0.23
CA GLU A 196 -18.93 14.81 -1.57
C GLU A 196 -17.64 15.65 -1.75
N ASN A 197 -17.46 16.71 -0.95
CA ASN A 197 -16.42 17.71 -1.12
C ASN A 197 -15.28 17.58 -0.08
N PHE A 198 -14.44 16.55 -0.25
CA PHE A 198 -13.20 16.37 0.54
C PHE A 198 -12.05 17.33 0.15
N ASP A 199 -12.29 18.22 -0.81
CA ASP A 199 -11.33 19.20 -1.33
C ASP A 199 -11.27 20.51 -0.52
N MET A 200 -12.05 20.60 0.57
CA MET A 200 -12.20 21.80 1.38
C MET A 200 -11.59 21.63 2.79
N SER A 201 -10.99 22.71 3.28
CA SER A 201 -10.53 22.85 4.67
C SER A 201 -10.78 24.28 5.14
N TRP A 202 -10.77 24.53 6.45
CA TRP A 202 -11.11 25.84 7.02
C TRP A 202 -9.96 26.35 7.87
N ARG A 203 -9.55 27.59 7.62
CA ARG A 203 -8.42 28.19 8.33
C ARG A 203 -8.84 28.75 9.69
N LYS A 204 -10.07 29.24 9.78
CA LYS A 204 -10.58 29.96 10.94
C LYS A 204 -11.81 29.27 11.49
N MET A 205 -11.90 29.23 12.81
CA MET A 205 -13.07 28.75 13.53
C MET A 205 -13.47 29.78 14.56
N THR A 206 -14.76 30.13 14.57
CA THR A 206 -15.32 31.11 15.50
C THR A 206 -16.25 30.38 16.47
N VAL A 207 -15.94 30.50 17.75
CA VAL A 207 -16.68 29.93 18.88
C VAL A 207 -17.65 30.97 19.39
N HIS A 208 -18.93 30.76 19.15
CA HIS A 208 -20.00 31.58 19.68
C HIS A 208 -20.45 31.00 21.02
N TYR A 209 -20.46 31.78 22.09
CA TYR A 209 -20.81 31.28 23.43
C TYR A 209 -21.62 32.28 24.25
N THR A 210 -22.47 31.76 25.15
CA THR A 210 -23.23 32.58 26.10
C THR A 210 -22.32 33.18 27.16
N THR A 211 -22.43 34.49 27.33
CA THR A 211 -21.65 35.24 28.33
C THR A 211 -22.01 34.82 29.76
N GLU A 212 -23.26 34.45 30.01
CA GLU A 212 -23.79 34.09 31.32
C GLU A 212 -23.20 32.77 31.85
N ASN A 213 -23.19 31.72 31.03
CA ASN A 213 -22.86 30.36 31.48
C ASN A 213 -21.42 29.96 31.16
N CYS A 214 -20.88 30.40 30.03
CA CYS A 214 -19.65 29.82 29.47
C CYS A 214 -18.38 30.68 29.64
N THR A 215 -18.49 31.97 30.00
CA THR A 215 -17.32 32.86 30.13
C THR A 215 -16.25 32.33 31.09
N LYS A 216 -16.67 31.68 32.18
CA LYS A 216 -15.77 31.07 33.18
C LYS A 216 -14.95 29.89 32.64
N HIS A 217 -15.33 29.34 31.48
CA HIS A 217 -14.70 28.17 30.86
C HIS A 217 -13.90 28.50 29.59
N GLN A 218 -13.83 29.77 29.21
CA GLN A 218 -13.12 30.22 28.02
C GLN A 218 -11.60 30.07 28.20
N GLY A 219 -10.95 29.21 27.40
CA GLY A 219 -9.51 29.04 27.41
C GLY A 219 -8.94 28.30 28.63
N THR A 220 -9.80 27.78 29.53
CA THR A 220 -9.38 27.18 30.80
C THR A 220 -9.26 25.65 30.79
N VAL A 221 -9.76 24.96 29.76
CA VAL A 221 -9.80 23.49 29.77
C VAL A 221 -8.50 22.91 29.22
N GLU A 222 -7.63 22.37 30.08
CA GLU A 222 -6.40 21.70 29.65
C GLU A 222 -6.66 20.40 28.86
N LEU A 223 -5.68 19.95 28.06
CA LEU A 223 -5.78 18.75 27.23
C LEU A 223 -6.13 17.48 28.01
N GLU A 224 -5.67 17.34 29.26
CA GLU A 224 -6.00 16.18 30.12
C GLU A 224 -7.48 16.16 30.52
N GLY A 225 -8.13 17.34 30.58
CA GLY A 225 -9.57 17.47 30.81
C GLY A 225 -10.42 17.05 29.61
N ILE A 226 -9.87 17.10 28.38
CA ILE A 226 -10.58 16.72 27.15
C ILE A 226 -10.95 15.25 27.16
N ASN A 227 -9.98 14.38 27.44
CA ASN A 227 -10.22 12.95 27.38
C ASN A 227 -11.28 12.56 28.42
N ALA A 228 -11.27 13.22 29.58
CA ALA A 228 -12.28 13.06 30.61
C ALA A 228 -13.65 13.62 30.20
N LEU A 229 -13.70 14.66 29.34
CA LEU A 229 -14.93 15.20 28.78
C LEU A 229 -15.51 14.31 27.69
N GLU A 230 -14.67 13.77 26.80
CA GLU A 230 -15.08 12.87 25.72
C GLU A 230 -15.48 11.47 26.21
N THR A 231 -15.00 11.07 27.39
CA THR A 231 -15.39 9.82 28.05
C THR A 231 -16.53 9.99 29.04
N LYS A 232 -16.88 11.23 29.42
CA LYS A 232 -18.06 11.50 30.25
C LYS A 232 -19.33 11.34 29.41
N GLU A 233 -20.32 10.73 30.03
CA GLU A 233 -21.56 10.26 29.42
C GLU A 233 -22.23 11.35 28.57
N ILE A 234 -22.50 11.03 27.30
CA ILE A 234 -23.27 11.86 26.38
C ILE A 234 -24.69 11.93 26.93
N VAL A 235 -25.14 13.11 27.32
CA VAL A 235 -26.53 13.29 27.74
C VAL A 235 -27.40 13.34 26.50
N LEU A 236 -27.87 12.17 26.05
CA LEU A 236 -28.90 12.06 25.03
C LEU A 236 -30.22 12.58 25.61
N SER A 237 -30.50 13.86 25.44
CA SER A 237 -31.82 14.42 25.72
C SER A 237 -32.84 13.74 24.80
N ARG A 238 -33.93 13.20 25.39
CA ARG A 238 -34.94 12.41 24.68
C ARG A 238 -35.78 13.22 23.68
N TYR A 239 -35.66 14.55 23.68
CA TYR A 239 -36.54 15.47 22.93
C TYR A 239 -35.84 16.73 22.39
N SER A 240 -34.53 16.89 22.59
CA SER A 240 -33.78 18.03 22.08
C SER A 240 -32.37 17.57 21.69
N TYR A 241 -31.75 18.26 20.73
CA TYR A 241 -30.45 17.93 20.15
C TYR A 241 -29.48 17.41 21.22
N PRO A 242 -28.84 16.25 21.02
CA PRO A 242 -27.94 15.70 22.02
C PRO A 242 -26.79 16.66 22.25
N SER A 243 -26.76 17.33 23.39
CA SER A 243 -25.59 18.10 23.81
C SER A 243 -24.46 17.11 24.05
N ALA A 244 -23.48 17.09 23.15
CA ALA A 244 -22.41 16.09 23.19
C ALA A 244 -21.56 16.21 24.47
N TYR A 245 -21.38 17.44 24.99
CA TYR A 245 -20.51 17.73 26.13
C TYR A 245 -21.07 18.86 27.02
N LYS A 246 -20.94 18.72 28.34
CA LYS A 246 -21.35 19.73 29.32
C LYS A 246 -20.29 19.93 30.41
N VAL A 247 -19.99 21.20 30.72
CA VAL A 247 -19.11 21.61 31.82
C VAL A 247 -19.87 22.61 32.70
N GLY A 248 -20.25 22.20 33.91
CA GLY A 248 -21.06 23.04 34.78
C GLY A 248 -22.41 23.37 34.13
N ASP A 249 -22.69 24.65 33.94
CA ASP A 249 -23.91 25.16 33.31
C ASP A 249 -23.74 25.43 31.81
N CYS A 250 -22.53 25.26 31.28
CA CYS A 250 -22.21 25.49 29.88
C CYS A 250 -22.30 24.18 29.09
N SER A 251 -23.17 24.14 28.08
CA SER A 251 -23.43 22.96 27.26
C SER A 251 -23.16 23.21 25.77
N MET A 252 -22.50 22.25 25.12
CA MET A 252 -22.24 22.29 23.67
C MET A 252 -23.56 22.10 22.90
N GLY A 253 -23.82 22.96 21.92
CA GLY A 253 -25.04 22.96 21.10
C GLY A 253 -26.14 23.90 21.58
N GLU A 254 -26.21 24.20 22.88
CA GLU A 254 -27.16 25.16 23.45
C GLU A 254 -26.45 26.46 23.85
N ASP A 255 -25.38 26.37 24.64
CA ASP A 255 -24.61 27.53 25.09
C ASP A 255 -23.39 27.84 24.24
N VAL A 256 -22.91 26.88 23.44
CA VAL A 256 -21.72 26.99 22.60
C VAL A 256 -21.98 26.45 21.20
N ILE A 257 -21.71 27.26 20.17
CA ILE A 257 -21.83 26.90 18.75
C ILE A 257 -20.53 27.25 18.04
N CYS A 258 -20.02 26.35 17.21
CA CYS A 258 -18.80 26.56 16.44
C CYS A 258 -19.15 26.82 14.97
N THR A 259 -18.55 27.83 14.36
CA THR A 259 -18.70 28.11 12.93
C THR A 259 -17.34 28.12 12.25
N LEU A 260 -17.26 27.57 11.04
CA LEU A 260 -16.04 27.54 10.26
C LEU A 260 -16.03 28.66 9.22
N HIS A 261 -14.88 29.33 9.09
CA HIS A 261 -14.68 30.49 8.22
C HIS A 261 -13.38 30.33 7.43
N GLU A 262 -13.23 31.17 6.39
CA GLU A 262 -12.03 31.19 5.55
C GLU A 262 -11.73 29.82 4.93
N GLN A 263 -12.58 29.42 3.99
CA GLN A 263 -12.38 28.20 3.22
C GLN A 263 -11.05 28.24 2.47
N THR A 264 -10.31 27.15 2.57
CA THR A 264 -8.99 26.93 1.96
C THR A 264 -8.94 25.57 1.29
N ALA A 265 -8.08 25.43 0.29
CA ALA A 265 -7.89 24.15 -0.40
C ALA A 265 -7.37 23.08 0.57
N SER A 266 -7.99 21.89 0.55
CA SER A 266 -7.56 20.81 1.42
C SER A 266 -6.11 20.39 1.11
N LYS A 267 -5.43 19.93 2.15
CA LYS A 267 -4.12 19.32 2.00
C LYS A 267 -4.32 17.83 1.74
N CYS A 268 -3.41 17.26 0.96
CA CYS A 268 -3.33 15.83 0.76
C CYS A 268 -2.05 15.32 1.41
N ARG A 269 -2.02 14.03 1.72
CA ARG A 269 -0.79 13.34 2.09
C ARG A 269 -0.61 12.09 1.24
N LEU A 270 0.64 11.72 1.06
CA LEU A 270 0.99 10.44 0.45
C LEU A 270 0.97 9.37 1.54
N ASN A 271 0.15 8.34 1.38
CA ASN A 271 0.10 7.21 2.30
C ASN A 271 0.83 6.01 1.72
N VAL A 272 1.54 5.29 2.59
CA VAL A 272 2.12 3.99 2.30
C VAL A 272 1.38 2.90 3.07
N ARG A 273 0.86 1.90 2.36
CA ARG A 273 0.22 0.72 2.96
C ARG A 273 1.29 -0.26 3.44
N MET A 274 1.52 -0.30 4.74
CA MET A 274 2.62 -1.08 5.32
C MET A 274 2.39 -2.59 5.21
N SER A 275 1.14 -3.05 5.28
CA SER A 275 0.80 -4.47 5.05
C SER A 275 1.26 -4.95 3.67
N ALA A 276 0.95 -4.17 2.62
CA ALA A 276 1.46 -4.42 1.27
C ALA A 276 2.99 -4.34 1.22
N ALA A 277 3.59 -3.33 1.87
CA ALA A 277 5.04 -3.17 1.92
C ALA A 277 5.75 -4.40 2.50
N PHE A 278 5.26 -4.96 3.61
CA PHE A 278 5.85 -6.15 4.24
C PHE A 278 5.75 -7.39 3.34
N VAL A 279 4.59 -7.61 2.70
CA VAL A 279 4.41 -8.74 1.76
C VAL A 279 5.35 -8.59 0.56
N LEU A 280 5.47 -7.39 -0.01
CA LEU A 280 6.38 -7.09 -1.11
C LEU A 280 7.84 -7.30 -0.71
N MET A 281 8.25 -6.80 0.47
CA MET A 281 9.60 -7.02 1.00
C MET A 281 9.91 -8.51 1.12
N GLY A 282 9.02 -9.30 1.74
CA GLY A 282 9.21 -10.75 1.88
C GLY A 282 9.38 -11.45 0.53
N CYS A 283 8.50 -11.13 -0.44
CA CYS A 283 8.59 -11.70 -1.78
C CYS A 283 9.92 -11.34 -2.49
N LEU A 284 10.34 -10.09 -2.41
CA LEU A 284 11.59 -9.62 -3.05
C LEU A 284 12.83 -10.22 -2.38
N VAL A 285 12.87 -10.31 -1.06
CA VAL A 285 13.98 -10.91 -0.31
C VAL A 285 14.12 -12.39 -0.66
N ILE A 286 13.02 -13.16 -0.62
CA ILE A 286 13.03 -14.59 -0.98
C ILE A 286 13.54 -14.79 -2.41
N LYS A 287 13.07 -13.97 -3.37
CA LYS A 287 13.58 -13.99 -4.76
C LYS A 287 15.06 -13.65 -4.84
N ALA A 288 15.50 -12.59 -4.16
CA ALA A 288 16.90 -12.15 -4.19
C ALA A 288 17.82 -13.24 -3.65
N VAL A 289 17.48 -13.84 -2.50
CA VAL A 289 18.22 -14.97 -1.91
C VAL A 289 18.27 -16.15 -2.88
N TYR A 290 17.13 -16.53 -3.47
CA TYR A 290 17.07 -17.61 -4.45
C TYR A 290 17.97 -17.34 -5.66
N MET A 291 17.87 -16.15 -6.28
CA MET A 291 18.65 -15.80 -7.46
C MET A 291 20.15 -15.70 -7.17
N CYS A 292 20.53 -15.17 -6.00
CA CYS A 292 21.91 -15.16 -5.54
C CYS A 292 22.45 -16.58 -5.34
N ALA A 293 21.71 -17.44 -4.62
CA ALA A 293 22.09 -18.82 -4.39
C ALA A 293 22.28 -19.59 -5.71
N VAL A 294 21.35 -19.46 -6.66
CA VAL A 294 21.47 -20.11 -7.98
C VAL A 294 22.69 -19.61 -8.76
N ASN A 295 22.95 -18.29 -8.77
CA ASN A 295 24.12 -17.74 -9.46
C ASN A 295 25.44 -18.18 -8.81
N LEU A 296 25.52 -18.21 -7.48
CA LEU A 296 26.71 -18.66 -6.76
C LEU A 296 26.98 -20.15 -7.03
N LEU A 297 25.94 -20.98 -7.00
CA LEU A 297 26.06 -22.43 -7.29
C LEU A 297 26.38 -22.75 -8.75
N ALA A 298 26.03 -21.84 -9.66
CA ALA A 298 26.32 -21.95 -11.10
C ALA A 298 27.71 -21.39 -11.47
N ARG A 299 28.32 -20.57 -10.61
CA ARG A 299 29.63 -19.97 -10.87
C ARG A 299 30.70 -21.05 -11.02
N GLY A 300 31.46 -20.98 -12.11
CA GLY A 300 32.53 -21.94 -12.42
C GLY A 300 32.06 -23.29 -12.97
N LYS A 301 30.75 -23.49 -13.21
CA LYS A 301 30.24 -24.70 -13.87
C LYS A 301 29.95 -24.41 -15.34
N VAL A 302 30.28 -25.38 -16.20
CA VAL A 302 29.92 -25.34 -17.63
C VAL A 302 28.40 -25.28 -17.76
N LYS A 303 27.88 -24.53 -18.74
CA LYS A 303 26.44 -24.45 -19.00
C LYS A 303 25.91 -25.85 -19.33
N GLN A 304 25.11 -26.40 -18.42
CA GLN A 304 24.47 -27.72 -18.58
C GLN A 304 23.00 -27.63 -19.01
N HIS A 305 22.44 -26.42 -19.08
CA HIS A 305 21.04 -26.19 -19.41
C HIS A 305 20.90 -25.88 -20.90
N CYS A 306 20.01 -26.61 -21.58
CA CYS A 306 19.65 -26.34 -22.96
C CYS A 306 18.55 -25.27 -22.95
N LEU A 307 18.91 -24.00 -23.11
CA LEU A 307 17.95 -22.89 -23.10
C LEU A 307 17.41 -22.62 -24.51
N THR A 308 18.20 -22.92 -25.52
CA THR A 308 17.89 -22.70 -26.94
C THR A 308 18.09 -23.98 -27.73
N PHE A 309 17.53 -24.04 -28.94
CA PHE A 309 17.85 -25.12 -29.90
C PHE A 309 19.35 -25.17 -30.23
N GLY A 310 20.03 -24.03 -30.25
CA GLY A 310 21.49 -23.98 -30.43
C GLY A 310 22.22 -24.78 -29.35
N ASP A 311 21.81 -24.66 -28.09
CA ASP A 311 22.40 -25.43 -26.99
C ASP A 311 22.19 -26.94 -27.17
N VAL A 312 21.04 -27.36 -27.71
CA VAL A 312 20.74 -28.77 -28.02
C VAL A 312 21.63 -29.29 -29.13
N ILE A 313 21.82 -28.51 -30.19
CA ILE A 313 22.68 -28.88 -31.33
C ILE A 313 24.13 -29.05 -30.84
N VAL A 314 24.64 -28.07 -30.09
CA VAL A 314 25.99 -28.14 -29.53
C VAL A 314 26.15 -29.34 -28.58
N ALA A 315 25.16 -29.59 -27.72
CA ALA A 315 25.17 -30.74 -26.82
C ALA A 315 25.15 -32.09 -27.59
N SER A 316 24.34 -32.18 -28.64
CA SER A 316 24.25 -33.39 -29.49
C SER A 316 25.53 -33.64 -30.30
N ALA A 317 26.22 -32.59 -30.73
CA ALA A 317 27.49 -32.70 -31.43
C ALA A 317 28.63 -33.16 -30.51
N ALA A 318 28.58 -32.74 -29.23
CA ALA A 318 29.58 -33.06 -28.22
C ALA A 318 29.39 -34.45 -27.59
N ASP A 319 28.16 -34.98 -27.54
CA ASP A 319 27.87 -36.30 -26.96
C ASP A 319 27.81 -37.39 -28.05
N PRO A 320 28.81 -38.31 -28.13
CA PRO A 320 28.81 -39.37 -29.13
C PRO A 320 27.64 -40.35 -28.99
N ALA A 321 26.99 -40.44 -27.83
CA ALA A 321 25.81 -41.30 -27.64
C ALA A 321 24.52 -40.70 -28.22
N LEU A 322 24.53 -39.41 -28.57
CA LEU A 322 23.41 -38.70 -29.20
C LEU A 322 23.62 -38.52 -30.71
N LYS A 323 24.81 -38.83 -31.25
CA LYS A 323 25.05 -38.86 -32.69
C LYS A 323 24.23 -39.98 -33.31
N LEU A 324 23.32 -39.64 -34.21
CA LEU A 324 22.61 -40.61 -35.04
C LEU A 324 23.64 -41.47 -35.78
N GLN A 325 23.70 -42.76 -35.44
CA GLN A 325 24.59 -43.75 -36.05
C GLN A 325 24.23 -44.09 -37.51
N GLY A 326 23.49 -43.23 -38.23
CA GLY A 326 22.77 -43.61 -39.45
C GLY A 326 22.77 -42.62 -40.61
N SER A 327 23.36 -41.43 -40.52
CA SER A 327 23.52 -40.58 -41.72
C SER A 327 24.86 -40.84 -42.41
N VAL A 328 25.06 -42.10 -42.83
CA VAL A 328 25.84 -42.34 -44.05
C VAL A 328 24.84 -42.12 -45.18
N THR A 329 24.93 -40.96 -45.81
CA THR A 329 24.41 -40.71 -47.16
C THR A 329 24.93 -41.80 -48.09
N SER A 330 24.22 -42.91 -48.21
CA SER A 330 24.32 -43.79 -49.37
C SER A 330 23.62 -43.07 -50.52
N PHE A 331 24.38 -42.23 -51.23
CA PHE A 331 24.05 -41.91 -52.60
C PHE A 331 24.12 -43.22 -53.40
N HIS A 332 22.99 -43.93 -53.48
CA HIS A 332 22.79 -44.89 -54.56
C HIS A 332 22.70 -44.06 -55.85
N THR A 333 23.83 -43.96 -56.55
CA THR A 333 23.84 -43.72 -57.99
C THR A 333 23.01 -44.80 -58.66
N VAL A 334 21.81 -44.43 -59.07
CA VAL A 334 21.03 -45.20 -60.05
C VAL A 334 21.63 -44.85 -61.40
N SER A 335 22.45 -45.76 -61.90
CA SER A 335 22.86 -45.85 -63.30
C SER A 335 21.87 -46.70 -64.08
#